data_AF-A0A521FTV0-F1
#
_entry.id   AF-A0A521FTV0-F1
#
_cell.length_a   1.000
_cell.length_b   1.000
_cell.length_c   1.000
_cell.angle_alpha   90.00
_cell.angle_beta   90.00
_cell.angle_gamma   90.00
#
_symmetry.space_group_name_H-M   'P 1'
#
loop_
_entity.id
_entity.type
_entity.pdbx_description
1 polymer ?
#
loop_
_entity_poly.entity_id
_entity_poly.type
_entity_poly.pdbx_seq_one_letter_code
_entity_poly.pdbx_strand_id
1 'polypeptide(L)'
;MVYKCVLIILKGERLKDYYSRNSVHENIERSPAVKSYEKHPLIESYLASLLPYFELQDELPEKLVTLKIEEALTILRSLDKRVDSFLADFSEPGKIDLEEFMEQNYMFNMPLERFSYLTGRSLTTFKRDFINIYGATPQRWLTKKRLKLAHYLLSESKQKSVEVYREVGFENLSHFSYAFKKQFGYAPKEIFIANEN
;
A
#
# COMPACT_ATOMS: atom_id res chain seq x y z
N MET A 1 -26.77 -5.13 9.50
CA MET A 1 -25.79 -6.05 10.12
C MET A 1 -24.48 -5.29 10.27
N VAL A 2 -23.91 -5.25 11.48
CA VAL A 2 -22.61 -4.60 11.71
C VAL A 2 -21.52 -5.62 11.39
N TYR A 3 -20.71 -5.35 10.36
CA TYR A 3 -19.54 -6.15 10.08
C TYR A 3 -18.45 -5.82 11.10
N LYS A 4 -17.90 -6.86 11.76
CA LYS A 4 -16.73 -6.72 12.64
C LYS A 4 -15.49 -7.19 11.89
N CYS A 5 -14.44 -6.39 11.93
CA CYS A 5 -13.16 -6.69 11.32
C CYS A 5 -12.07 -6.70 12.41
N VAL A 6 -11.21 -7.71 12.38
CA VAL A 6 -10.05 -7.80 13.27
C VAL A 6 -8.80 -7.65 12.41
N LEU A 7 -8.01 -6.60 12.66
CA LEU A 7 -6.75 -6.35 11.97
C LEU A 7 -5.59 -6.77 12.86
N ILE A 8 -4.74 -7.66 12.35
CA ILE A 8 -3.54 -8.12 13.05
C ILE A 8 -2.32 -7.67 12.23
N ILE A 9 -1.46 -6.88 12.86
CA ILE A 9 -0.25 -6.35 12.23
C ILE A 9 0.97 -7.09 12.79
N LEU A 10 1.60 -7.90 11.95
CA LEU A 10 2.81 -8.64 12.28
C LEU A 10 4.03 -7.79 11.95
N LYS A 11 4.63 -7.18 12.97
CA LYS A 11 5.86 -6.39 12.79
C LYS A 11 7.04 -7.31 12.49
N GLY A 12 7.95 -6.84 11.64
CA GLY A 12 9.14 -7.59 11.23
C GLY A 12 10.01 -8.08 12.40
N GLU A 13 10.16 -7.30 13.47
CA GLU A 13 10.90 -7.70 14.68
C GLU A 13 10.30 -8.95 15.35
N ARG A 14 8.96 -9.00 15.46
CA ARG A 14 8.26 -10.13 16.09
C ARG A 14 8.30 -11.38 15.22
N LEU A 15 8.21 -11.22 13.90
CA LEU A 15 8.37 -12.33 12.98
C LEU A 15 9.81 -12.87 13.01
N LYS A 16 10.83 -12.00 13.05
CA LYS A 16 12.24 -12.41 13.20
C LYS A 16 12.46 -13.21 14.48
N ASP A 17 11.91 -12.75 15.61
CA ASP A 17 12.00 -13.47 16.88
C ASP A 17 11.33 -14.85 16.81
N TYR A 18 10.14 -14.94 16.22
CA TYR A 18 9.45 -16.22 16.01
C TYR A 18 10.27 -17.20 15.16
N TYR A 19 10.77 -16.76 13.99
CA TYR A 19 11.53 -17.61 13.07
C TYR A 19 12.98 -17.88 13.51
N SER A 20 13.49 -17.15 14.51
CA SER A 20 14.75 -17.54 15.19
C SER A 20 14.59 -18.84 15.99
N ARG A 21 13.36 -19.13 16.45
CA ARG A 21 13.01 -20.29 17.28
C ARG A 21 12.30 -21.41 16.51
N ASN A 22 11.86 -21.12 15.28
CA ASN A 22 11.06 -22.02 14.45
C ASN A 22 11.63 -22.11 13.03
N SER A 23 12.02 -23.31 12.60
CA SER A 23 12.53 -23.54 11.25
C SER A 23 11.46 -23.34 10.17
N VAL A 24 11.86 -22.73 9.07
CA VAL A 24 11.05 -22.47 7.87
C VAL A 24 10.80 -23.79 7.14
N HIS A 25 9.59 -24.01 6.61
CA HIS A 25 9.34 -25.12 5.69
C HIS A 25 10.05 -24.86 4.34
N GLU A 26 10.96 -25.74 3.91
CA GLU A 26 11.77 -25.57 2.70
C GLU A 26 10.96 -25.51 1.40
N ASN A 27 11.52 -24.78 0.43
CA ASN A 27 11.17 -24.76 -0.98
C ASN A 27 9.77 -24.19 -1.28
N ILE A 28 9.68 -22.86 -1.35
CA ILE A 28 8.39 -22.21 -1.63
C ILE A 28 8.62 -21.09 -2.65
N GLU A 29 8.09 -21.30 -3.86
CA GLU A 29 7.95 -20.26 -4.88
C GLU A 29 7.23 -19.04 -4.31
N ARG A 30 7.62 -17.83 -4.74
CA ARG A 30 6.96 -16.58 -4.34
C ARG A 30 5.46 -16.69 -4.59
N SER A 31 4.68 -16.72 -3.51
CA SER A 31 3.23 -16.72 -3.56
C SER A 31 2.68 -15.29 -3.67
N PRO A 32 1.43 -15.11 -4.12
CA PRO A 32 0.80 -13.81 -4.25
C PRO A 32 0.82 -13.01 -2.94
N ALA A 33 0.88 -11.67 -3.07
CA ALA A 33 0.93 -10.73 -1.94
C ALA A 33 -0.31 -10.76 -1.03
N VAL A 34 -1.40 -11.39 -1.49
CA VAL A 34 -2.65 -11.57 -0.74
C VAL A 34 -3.02 -13.04 -0.78
N LYS A 35 -3.22 -13.64 0.41
CA LYS A 35 -3.78 -14.98 0.57
C LYS A 35 -5.14 -14.89 1.25
N SER A 36 -6.12 -15.55 0.64
CA SER A 36 -7.43 -15.76 1.24
C SER A 36 -7.53 -17.20 1.75
N TYR A 37 -8.16 -17.37 2.90
CA TYR A 37 -8.43 -18.66 3.50
C TYR A 37 -9.94 -18.86 3.58
N GLU A 38 -10.40 -20.07 3.27
CA GLU A 38 -11.79 -20.43 3.55
C GLU A 38 -12.07 -20.43 5.06
N LYS A 39 -13.34 -20.40 5.44
CA LYS A 39 -13.73 -20.49 6.84
C LYS A 39 -13.18 -21.77 7.45
N HIS A 40 -12.34 -21.62 8.47
CA HIS A 40 -11.71 -22.74 9.15
C HIS A 40 -11.93 -22.65 10.66
N PRO A 41 -12.30 -23.75 11.35
CA PRO A 41 -12.60 -23.72 12.79
C PRO A 41 -11.48 -23.12 13.64
N LEU A 42 -10.21 -23.38 13.29
CA LEU A 42 -9.06 -22.79 14.00
C LEU A 42 -9.01 -21.26 13.85
N ILE A 43 -9.28 -20.73 12.65
CA ILE A 43 -9.29 -19.27 12.41
C ILE A 43 -10.47 -18.65 13.16
N GLU A 44 -11.66 -19.25 13.07
CA GLU A 44 -12.86 -18.77 13.75
C GLU A 44 -12.68 -18.75 15.27
N SER A 45 -12.14 -19.83 15.86
CA SER A 45 -11.87 -19.92 17.29
C SER A 45 -10.86 -18.87 17.74
N TYR A 46 -9.79 -18.69 16.95
CA TYR A 46 -8.78 -17.67 17.24
C TYR A 46 -9.37 -16.26 17.21
N LEU A 47 -10.10 -15.90 16.15
CA LEU A 47 -10.74 -14.58 16.04
C LEU A 47 -11.76 -14.34 17.15
N ALA A 48 -12.57 -15.34 17.50
CA ALA A 48 -13.51 -15.25 18.61
C ALA A 48 -12.79 -15.01 19.94
N SER A 49 -11.62 -15.61 20.15
CA SER A 49 -10.81 -15.42 21.35
C SER A 49 -10.23 -14.01 21.51
N LEU A 50 -10.14 -13.24 20.41
CA LEU A 50 -9.66 -11.86 20.43
C LEU A 50 -10.76 -10.85 20.76
N LEU A 51 -12.02 -11.19 20.50
CA LEU A 51 -13.15 -10.26 20.68
C LEU A 51 -13.25 -9.66 22.10
N PRO A 52 -13.05 -10.44 23.19
CA PRO A 52 -13.12 -9.89 24.54
C PRO A 52 -12.08 -8.81 24.82
N TYR A 53 -10.95 -8.83 24.11
CA TYR A 53 -9.87 -7.86 24.34
C TYR A 53 -10.18 -6.47 23.81
N PHE A 54 -11.15 -6.33 22.90
CA PHE A 54 -11.62 -5.02 22.44
C PHE A 54 -12.52 -4.32 23.46
N GLU A 55 -13.00 -5.04 24.47
CA GLU A 55 -13.81 -4.50 25.56
C GLU A 55 -12.97 -4.19 26.81
N LEU A 56 -11.67 -4.53 26.80
CA LEU A 56 -10.74 -4.17 27.87
C LEU A 56 -10.53 -2.65 27.91
N GLN A 57 -10.57 -2.10 29.13
CA GLN A 57 -10.21 -0.70 29.38
C GLN A 57 -8.68 -0.51 29.44
N ASP A 58 -7.95 -1.54 29.87
CA ASP A 58 -6.50 -1.55 30.01
C ASP A 58 -5.80 -2.20 28.80
N GLU A 59 -4.51 -1.90 28.62
CA GLU A 59 -3.70 -2.55 27.58
C GLU A 59 -3.51 -4.05 27.85
N LEU A 60 -3.53 -4.86 26.78
CA LEU A 60 -3.29 -6.28 26.89
C LEU A 60 -1.83 -6.53 27.34
N PRO A 61 -1.58 -7.34 28.38
CA PRO A 61 -0.23 -7.69 28.82
C PRO A 61 0.64 -8.20 27.67
N GLU A 62 1.87 -7.71 27.57
CA GLU A 62 2.78 -7.99 26.44
C GLU A 62 2.93 -9.50 26.17
N LYS A 63 3.07 -10.29 27.23
CA LYS A 63 3.16 -11.76 27.15
C LYS A 63 1.94 -12.40 26.49
N LEU A 64 0.73 -11.90 26.76
CA LEU A 64 -0.49 -12.39 26.11
C LEU A 64 -0.53 -12.00 24.64
N VAL A 65 -0.05 -10.80 24.29
CA VAL A 65 0.07 -10.39 22.88
C VAL A 65 1.01 -11.33 22.13
N THR A 66 2.15 -11.67 22.73
CA THR A 66 3.13 -12.60 22.14
C THR A 66 2.54 -13.98 21.94
N LEU A 67 1.84 -14.54 22.94
CA LEU A 67 1.13 -15.82 22.81
C LEU A 67 0.07 -15.79 21.70
N LYS A 68 -0.69 -14.70 21.57
CA LYS A 68 -1.71 -14.56 20.52
C LYS A 68 -1.12 -14.43 19.12
N ILE A 69 0.08 -13.88 18.99
CA ILE A 69 0.81 -13.87 17.72
C ILE A 69 1.34 -15.27 17.40
N GLU A 70 1.94 -15.96 18.37
CA GLU A 70 2.42 -17.34 18.17
C GLU A 70 1.28 -18.29 17.79
N GLU A 71 0.11 -18.16 18.42
CA GLU A 71 -1.10 -18.90 18.07
C GLU A 71 -1.53 -18.64 16.62
N ALA A 72 -1.59 -17.37 16.20
CA ALA A 72 -1.95 -16.99 14.83
C ALA A 72 -0.99 -17.59 13.80
N LEU A 73 0.31 -17.46 14.03
CA LEU A 73 1.36 -17.98 13.15
C LEU A 73 1.27 -19.50 13.05
N THR A 74 1.07 -20.17 14.18
CA THR A 74 0.93 -21.64 14.24
C THR A 74 -0.28 -22.11 13.42
N ILE A 75 -1.43 -21.44 13.58
CA ILE A 75 -2.64 -21.74 12.80
C ILE A 75 -2.36 -21.55 11.31
N LEU A 76 -1.83 -20.40 10.90
CA LEU A 76 -1.55 -20.12 9.48
C LEU A 76 -0.60 -21.15 8.86
N ARG A 77 0.46 -21.54 9.57
CA ARG A 77 1.45 -22.53 9.10
C ARG A 77 0.86 -23.94 9.01
N SER A 78 -0.05 -24.30 9.92
CA SER A 78 -0.77 -25.58 9.86
C SER A 78 -1.73 -25.68 8.68
N LEU A 79 -2.31 -24.55 8.26
CA LEU A 79 -3.27 -24.50 7.15
C LEU A 79 -2.59 -24.37 5.79
N ASP A 80 -1.50 -23.62 5.71
CA ASP A 80 -0.72 -23.47 4.48
C ASP A 80 0.77 -23.37 4.80
N LYS A 81 1.50 -24.46 4.59
CA LYS A 81 2.97 -24.48 4.76
C LYS A 81 3.68 -23.44 3.90
N ARG A 82 3.07 -23.02 2.78
CA ARG A 82 3.65 -21.99 1.89
C ARG A 82 3.58 -20.59 2.48
N VAL A 83 2.88 -20.38 3.59
CA VAL A 83 2.81 -19.07 4.27
C VAL A 83 4.20 -18.62 4.75
N ASP A 84 5.09 -19.57 5.03
CA ASP A 84 6.47 -19.33 5.42
C ASP A 84 7.26 -18.56 4.36
N SER A 85 6.93 -18.70 3.06
CA SER A 85 7.57 -17.90 1.98
C SER A 85 7.34 -16.40 2.07
N PHE A 86 6.29 -15.99 2.78
CA PHE A 86 5.93 -14.59 2.94
C PHE A 86 6.27 -14.11 4.36
N LEU A 87 5.96 -14.91 5.37
CA LEU A 87 6.17 -14.53 6.77
C LEU A 87 7.64 -14.61 7.23
N ALA A 88 8.43 -15.49 6.61
CA ALA A 88 9.87 -15.59 6.85
C ALA A 88 10.69 -14.76 5.83
N ASP A 89 10.03 -14.05 4.91
CA ASP A 89 10.71 -13.14 3.99
C ASP A 89 11.07 -11.85 4.73
N PHE A 90 12.24 -11.88 5.37
CA PHE A 90 12.83 -10.74 6.05
C PHE A 90 13.70 -9.89 5.14
N SER A 91 13.73 -10.18 3.84
CA SER A 91 14.42 -9.32 2.90
C SER A 91 13.74 -7.94 2.91
N GLU A 92 14.54 -6.88 2.73
CA GLU A 92 13.93 -5.61 2.32
C GLU A 92 13.06 -5.90 1.09
N PRO A 93 11.81 -5.40 1.00
CA PRO A 93 10.84 -5.82 -0.02
C PRO A 93 11.53 -6.00 -1.35
N GLY A 94 11.81 -7.25 -1.74
CA GLY A 94 12.80 -7.50 -2.79
C GLY A 94 12.41 -6.69 -4.01
N LYS A 95 13.30 -5.79 -4.49
CA LYS A 95 13.03 -4.71 -5.47
C LYS A 95 11.79 -5.01 -6.32
N ILE A 96 10.62 -4.57 -5.83
CA ILE A 96 9.40 -4.68 -6.63
C ILE A 96 9.68 -3.86 -7.89
N ASP A 97 9.14 -4.30 -9.03
CA ASP A 97 9.26 -3.55 -10.26
C ASP A 97 8.79 -2.11 -10.00
N LEU A 98 9.75 -1.18 -10.06
CA LEU A 98 9.52 0.21 -9.71
C LEU A 98 8.56 0.85 -10.71
N GLU A 99 8.64 0.45 -11.98
CA GLU A 99 7.81 0.99 -13.03
C GLU A 99 6.36 0.54 -12.85
N GLU A 100 6.14 -0.77 -12.73
CA GLU A 100 4.80 -1.32 -12.52
C GLU A 100 4.14 -0.77 -11.26
N PHE A 101 4.89 -0.75 -10.15
CA PHE A 101 4.39 -0.24 -8.89
C PHE A 101 3.98 1.23 -9.00
N MET A 102 4.81 2.07 -9.61
CA MET A 102 4.52 3.50 -9.72
C MET A 102 3.35 3.77 -10.68
N GLU A 103 3.22 3.03 -11.77
CA GLU A 103 2.10 3.12 -12.70
C GLU A 103 0.75 2.74 -12.06
N GLN A 104 0.74 1.78 -11.13
CA GLN A 104 -0.47 1.40 -10.40
C GLN A 104 -0.81 2.35 -9.24
N ASN A 105 0.19 3.01 -8.65
CA ASN A 105 0.05 3.71 -7.38
C ASN A 105 0.23 5.24 -7.45
N TYR A 106 0.49 5.82 -8.64
CA TYR A 106 0.78 7.26 -8.75
C TYR A 106 -0.35 8.17 -8.25
N MET A 107 -1.59 7.72 -8.19
CA MET A 107 -2.73 8.51 -7.70
C MET A 107 -2.76 8.63 -6.17
N PHE A 108 -2.09 7.73 -5.44
CA PHE A 108 -2.10 7.78 -3.99
C PHE A 108 -1.30 8.98 -3.48
N ASN A 109 -1.96 9.80 -2.67
CA ASN A 109 -1.31 10.93 -2.03
C ASN A 109 -0.48 10.45 -0.84
N MET A 110 0.81 10.20 -1.08
CA MET A 110 1.75 9.71 -0.09
C MET A 110 3.15 10.27 -0.33
N PRO A 111 3.97 10.40 0.73
CA PRO A 111 5.31 10.95 0.63
C PRO A 111 6.26 9.99 -0.12
N LEU A 112 7.34 10.53 -0.71
CA LEU A 112 8.32 9.74 -1.48
C LEU A 112 9.00 8.66 -0.64
N GLU A 113 9.18 8.92 0.65
CA GLU A 113 9.70 7.98 1.64
C GLU A 113 8.85 6.71 1.68
N ARG A 114 7.53 6.86 1.58
CA ARG A 114 6.62 5.73 1.60
C ARG A 114 6.63 4.95 0.28
N PHE A 115 6.76 5.62 -0.87
CA PHE A 115 7.01 4.94 -2.16
C PHE A 115 8.32 4.15 -2.14
N SER A 116 9.40 4.73 -1.58
CA SER A 116 10.70 4.05 -1.47
C SER A 116 10.61 2.82 -0.58
N TYR A 117 9.93 2.91 0.56
CA TYR A 117 9.70 1.79 1.47
C TYR A 117 8.91 0.66 0.80
N LEU A 118 7.79 0.97 0.14
CA LEU A 118 6.93 -0.04 -0.49
C LEU A 118 7.61 -0.74 -1.67
N THR A 119 8.60 -0.10 -2.30
CA THR A 119 9.41 -0.70 -3.37
C THR A 119 10.71 -1.34 -2.87
N GLY A 120 10.89 -1.41 -1.53
CA GLY A 120 12.07 -1.95 -0.86
C GLY A 120 13.38 -1.29 -1.27
N ARG A 121 13.34 0.04 -1.36
CA ARG A 121 14.49 0.87 -1.70
C ARG A 121 14.70 1.91 -0.61
N SER A 122 15.96 2.18 -0.27
CA SER A 122 16.27 3.44 0.40
C SER A 122 15.85 4.63 -0.47
N LEU A 123 15.54 5.77 0.13
CA LEU A 123 15.11 6.96 -0.60
C LEU A 123 16.11 7.39 -1.69
N THR A 124 17.42 7.24 -1.42
CA THR A 124 18.49 7.54 -2.36
C THR A 124 18.48 6.58 -3.55
N THR A 125 18.37 5.27 -3.29
CA THR A 125 18.28 4.24 -4.34
C THR A 125 17.02 4.44 -5.17
N PHE A 126 15.88 4.71 -4.53
CA PHE A 126 14.62 5.01 -5.20
C PHE A 126 14.77 6.18 -6.17
N LYS A 127 15.30 7.33 -5.73
CA LYS A 127 15.50 8.51 -6.59
C LYS A 127 16.41 8.21 -7.78
N ARG A 128 17.52 7.50 -7.57
CA ARG A 128 18.46 7.11 -8.63
C ARG A 128 17.81 6.17 -9.64
N ASP A 129 17.19 5.10 -9.18
CA ASP A 129 16.53 4.11 -10.02
C ASP A 129 15.40 4.77 -10.83
N PHE A 130 14.63 5.67 -10.21
CA PHE A 130 13.56 6.42 -10.87
C PHE A 130 14.07 7.30 -12.02
N ILE A 131 15.18 8.01 -11.82
CA ILE A 131 15.80 8.83 -12.86
C ILE A 131 16.31 7.95 -14.00
N ASN A 132 16.88 6.78 -13.69
CA ASN A 132 17.37 5.85 -14.71
C ASN A 132 16.23 5.30 -15.58
N ILE A 133 15.06 5.03 -15.00
CA ILE A 133 13.88 4.51 -15.72
C ILE A 133 13.18 5.62 -16.51
N TYR A 134 12.86 6.74 -15.85
CA TYR A 134 11.94 7.75 -16.40
C TYR A 134 12.63 9.03 -16.90
N GLY A 135 13.94 9.19 -16.71
CA GLY A 135 14.68 10.40 -17.07
C GLY A 135 14.28 11.65 -16.27
N ALA A 136 13.53 11.49 -15.17
CA ALA A 136 12.98 12.58 -14.39
C ALA A 136 12.97 12.26 -12.90
N THR A 137 12.94 13.29 -12.05
CA THR A 137 12.80 13.09 -10.61
C THR A 137 11.39 12.54 -10.29
N PRO A 138 11.24 11.70 -9.23
CA PRO A 138 9.95 11.11 -8.87
C PRO A 138 8.82 12.13 -8.74
N GLN A 139 9.11 13.28 -8.12
CA GLN A 139 8.11 14.32 -7.89
C GLN A 139 7.66 15.00 -9.19
N ARG A 140 8.60 15.28 -10.12
CA ARG A 140 8.26 15.84 -11.43
C ARG A 140 7.44 14.85 -12.26
N TRP A 141 7.82 13.58 -12.22
CA TRP A 141 7.09 12.53 -12.92
C TRP A 141 5.67 12.36 -12.36
N LEU A 142 5.52 12.29 -11.03
CA LEU A 142 4.22 12.18 -10.36
C LEU A 142 3.31 13.35 -10.74
N THR A 143 3.81 14.59 -10.61
CA THR A 143 3.04 15.78 -11.00
C THR A 143 2.61 15.71 -12.46
N LYS A 144 3.52 15.36 -13.38
CA LYS A 144 3.19 15.28 -14.81
C LYS A 144 2.18 14.19 -15.12
N LYS A 145 2.31 13.01 -14.52
CA LYS A 145 1.40 11.87 -14.71
C LYS A 145 0.00 12.18 -14.18
N ARG A 146 -0.10 12.73 -12.97
CA ARG A 146 -1.37 13.17 -12.35
C ARG A 146 -2.05 14.28 -13.16
N LEU A 147 -1.29 15.26 -13.66
CA LEU A 147 -1.83 16.32 -14.51
C LEU A 147 -2.35 15.80 -15.85
N LYS A 148 -1.69 14.82 -16.46
CA LYS A 148 -2.19 14.15 -17.67
C LYS A 148 -3.51 13.42 -17.41
N LEU A 149 -3.61 12.67 -16.31
CA LEU A 149 -4.86 12.03 -15.93
C LEU A 149 -5.96 13.07 -15.68
N ALA A 150 -5.64 14.15 -14.96
CA ALA A 150 -6.61 15.21 -14.70
C ALA A 150 -7.09 15.87 -15.99
N HIS A 151 -6.20 16.09 -16.96
CA HIS A 151 -6.56 16.63 -18.27
C HIS A 151 -7.54 15.70 -18.99
N TYR A 152 -7.26 14.40 -19.03
CA TYR A 152 -8.17 13.38 -19.58
C TYR A 152 -9.53 13.37 -18.88
N LEU A 153 -9.56 13.40 -17.54
CA LEU A 153 -10.81 13.37 -16.78
C LEU A 153 -11.67 14.64 -17.00
N LEU A 154 -11.01 15.78 -17.17
CA LEU A 154 -11.67 17.05 -17.46
C LEU A 154 -12.16 17.13 -18.91
N SER A 155 -11.42 16.60 -19.88
CA SER A 155 -11.78 16.66 -21.30
C SER A 155 -12.82 15.63 -21.69
N GLU A 156 -12.64 14.37 -21.27
CA GLU A 156 -13.46 13.23 -21.71
C GLU A 156 -14.65 12.97 -20.78
N SER A 157 -14.42 12.94 -19.47
CA SER A 157 -15.46 12.60 -18.49
C SER A 157 -16.24 13.80 -17.93
N LYS A 158 -15.95 15.02 -18.40
CA LYS A 158 -16.64 16.29 -18.03
C LYS A 158 -16.79 16.51 -16.51
N GLN A 159 -15.90 15.94 -15.69
CA GLN A 159 -15.94 16.05 -14.24
C GLN A 159 -15.55 17.47 -13.78
N LYS A 160 -16.04 17.95 -12.63
CA LYS A 160 -15.69 19.29 -12.16
C LYS A 160 -14.26 19.32 -11.63
N SER A 161 -13.52 20.40 -11.93
CA SER A 161 -12.14 20.60 -11.41
C SER A 161 -11.99 20.46 -9.88
N VAL A 162 -13.05 20.77 -9.12
CA VAL A 162 -13.09 20.63 -7.65
C VAL A 162 -13.17 19.15 -7.21
N GLU A 163 -13.65 18.26 -8.07
CA GLU A 163 -13.74 16.82 -7.80
C GLU A 163 -12.46 16.11 -8.27
N VAL A 164 -11.93 16.49 -9.44
CA VAL A 164 -10.78 15.83 -10.08
C VAL A 164 -9.49 15.95 -9.29
N TYR A 165 -9.21 17.09 -8.63
CA TYR A 165 -7.89 17.31 -8.04
C TYR A 165 -7.54 16.28 -6.95
N ARG A 166 -8.52 15.84 -6.15
CA ARG A 166 -8.30 14.82 -5.11
C ARG A 166 -8.17 13.43 -5.73
N GLU A 167 -9.01 13.13 -6.72
CA GLU A 167 -9.03 11.84 -7.42
C GLU A 167 -7.68 11.54 -8.07
N VAL A 168 -7.06 12.54 -8.69
CA VAL A 168 -5.74 12.39 -9.31
C VAL A 168 -4.57 12.53 -8.32
N GLY A 169 -4.85 12.69 -7.02
CA GLY A 169 -3.83 12.67 -5.96
C GLY A 169 -3.20 14.02 -5.60
N PHE A 170 -3.84 15.16 -5.86
CA PHE A 170 -3.41 16.45 -5.30
C PHE A 170 -4.10 16.75 -3.97
N GLU A 171 -3.34 17.29 -3.02
CA GLU A 171 -3.87 17.71 -1.70
C GLU A 171 -4.66 19.01 -1.76
N ASN A 172 -4.22 19.94 -2.61
CA ASN A 172 -4.73 21.31 -2.65
C ASN A 172 -5.07 21.73 -4.08
N LEU A 173 -6.30 22.25 -4.24
CA LEU A 173 -6.82 22.79 -5.48
C LEU A 173 -5.98 23.96 -6.03
N SER A 174 -5.42 24.81 -5.18
CA SER A 174 -4.59 25.95 -5.62
C SER A 174 -3.27 25.47 -6.22
N HIS A 175 -2.62 24.48 -5.59
CA HIS A 175 -1.40 23.87 -6.13
C HIS A 175 -1.69 23.13 -7.43
N PHE A 176 -2.78 22.36 -7.48
CA PHE A 176 -3.25 21.70 -8.70
C PHE A 176 -3.47 22.71 -9.83
N SER A 177 -4.23 23.77 -9.59
CA SER A 177 -4.58 24.76 -10.62
C SER A 177 -3.34 25.47 -11.17
N TYR A 178 -2.39 25.84 -10.30
CA TYR A 178 -1.12 26.42 -10.69
C TYR A 178 -0.28 25.45 -11.55
N ALA A 179 -0.13 24.21 -11.09
CA ALA A 179 0.65 23.19 -11.80
C ALA A 179 0.01 22.82 -13.16
N PHE A 180 -1.31 22.75 -13.22
CA PHE A 180 -2.07 22.48 -14.43
C PHE A 180 -1.88 23.58 -15.46
N LYS A 181 -2.06 24.85 -15.07
CA LYS A 181 -1.84 25.99 -15.96
C LYS A 181 -0.40 26.05 -16.46
N LYS A 182 0.58 25.74 -15.61
CA LYS A 182 1.99 25.66 -16.00
C LYS A 182 2.25 24.56 -17.03
N GLN A 183 1.53 23.44 -16.97
CA GLN A 183 1.74 22.28 -17.84
C GLN A 183 1.02 22.40 -19.19
N PHE A 184 -0.18 22.98 -19.23
CA PHE A 184 -1.04 23.02 -20.42
C PHE A 184 -1.28 24.42 -20.99
N GLY A 185 -0.88 25.47 -20.28
CA GLY A 185 -1.01 26.87 -20.71
C GLY A 185 -2.33 27.54 -20.30
N TYR A 186 -3.33 26.78 -19.87
CA TYR A 186 -4.66 27.25 -19.47
C TYR A 186 -5.12 26.59 -18.16
N ALA A 187 -6.09 27.19 -17.47
CA ALA A 187 -6.61 26.72 -16.20
C ALA A 187 -7.55 25.51 -16.36
N PRO A 188 -7.65 24.62 -15.36
CA PRO A 188 -8.56 23.45 -15.41
C PRO A 188 -10.01 23.78 -15.76
N LYS A 189 -10.50 24.95 -15.34
CA LYS A 189 -11.88 25.41 -15.61
C LYS A 189 -12.12 25.80 -17.07
N GLU A 190 -11.06 26.13 -17.80
CA GLU A 190 -11.15 26.61 -19.19
C GLU A 190 -11.27 25.45 -20.20
N ILE A 191 -11.07 24.19 -19.77
CA ILE A 191 -11.24 23.00 -20.62
C ILE A 191 -12.64 22.91 -21.23
N PHE A 192 -13.66 23.25 -20.44
CA PHE A 192 -15.05 23.21 -20.89
C PHE A 192 -15.34 24.20 -22.02
N ILE A 193 -14.53 25.25 -22.17
CA ILE A 193 -14.72 26.31 -23.17
C ILE A 193 -14.05 25.94 -24.50
N ALA A 194 -13.01 25.09 -24.48
CA ALA A 194 -12.25 24.72 -25.67
C ALA A 194 -12.89 23.59 -26.51
N ASN A 195 -13.76 22.76 -25.91
CA ASN A 195 -14.40 21.61 -26.58
C ASN A 195 -15.80 21.94 -27.16
N GLU A 196 -16.23 23.21 -27.17
CA GLU A 196 -17.49 23.69 -27.77
C GLU A 196 -17.29 24.51 -29.06
N ASN A 197 -16.09 24.48 -29.68
CA ASN A 197 -15.82 25.10 -30.98
C ASN A 197 -15.33 24.10 -32.02
#